data_AF-A0A2H0B6S4-F1
#
_entry.id   AF-A0A2H0B6S4-F1
#
_cell.length_a   1.000
_cell.length_b   1.000
_cell.length_c   1.000
_cell.angle_alpha   90.00
_cell.angle_beta   90.00
_cell.angle_gamma   90.00
#
_symmetry.space_group_name_H-M   'P 1'
#
loop_
_entity.id
_entity.type
_entity.pdbx_description
1 polymer ?
#
loop_
_entity_poly.entity_id
_entity_poly.type
_entity_poly.pdbx_seq_one_letter_code
_entity_poly.pdbx_strand_id
1 'polypeptide(L)' 'MQNKIKVQRAIHHLTQEQLADKIGVSRQTVIAIESDKYLPSLKLAFKIAKLFKVKIEDIFTDTAEREDYEN' A
#
# COMPACT_ATOMS: atom_id res chain seq x y z
N MET A 1 2.23 8.90 -7.34
CA MET A 1 2.05 7.53 -6.83
C MET A 1 0.60 7.33 -6.42
N GLN A 2 -0.08 6.35 -7.03
CA GLN A 2 -1.40 5.90 -6.60
C GLN A 2 -1.24 4.78 -5.58
N ASN A 3 -1.92 4.90 -4.44
CA ASN A 3 -1.87 3.94 -3.35
C ASN A 3 -3.26 3.34 -3.08
N LYS A 4 -3.37 2.02 -3.24
CA LYS A 4 -4.62 1.26 -3.07
C LYS A 4 -4.67 0.47 -1.76
N ILE A 5 -3.77 0.73 -0.80
CA ILE A 5 -3.73 -0.01 0.46
C ILE A 5 -5.05 0.10 1.23
N LYS A 6 -5.70 1.27 1.20
CA LYS A 6 -7.01 1.49 1.85
C LYS A 6 -8.11 0.63 1.21
N VAL A 7 -8.07 0.47 -0.11
CA VAL A 7 -9.01 -0.36 -0.87
C VAL A 7 -8.79 -1.83 -0.52
N GLN A 8 -7.54 -2.30 -0.57
CA GLN A 8 -7.19 -3.67 -0.17
C GLN A 8 -7.61 -3.96 1.28
N ARG A 9 -7.36 -3.03 2.19
CA ARG A 9 -7.79 -3.14 3.58
C ARG A 9 -9.31 -3.30 3.71
N ALA A 10 -10.09 -2.55 2.93
CA ALA A 10 -11.55 -2.63 2.92
C ALA A 10 -12.05 -3.98 2.37
N ILE A 11 -11.46 -4.46 1.27
CA ILE A 11 -11.77 -5.78 0.67
C ILE A 11 -11.55 -6.90 1.68
N HIS A 12 -10.50 -6.79 2.50
CA HIS A 12 -10.16 -7.77 3.52
C HIS A 12 -10.84 -7.52 4.89
N HIS A 13 -11.75 -6.54 4.98
CA HIS A 13 -12.47 -6.17 6.20
C HIS A 13 -11.55 -5.88 7.41
N LEU A 14 -10.40 -5.26 7.17
CA LEU A 14 -9.44 -4.94 8.22
C LEU A 14 -9.60 -3.50 8.71
N THR A 15 -9.42 -3.27 10.01
CA THR A 15 -9.15 -1.95 10.55
C THR A 15 -7.69 -1.57 10.30
N GLN A 16 -7.34 -0.29 10.47
CA GLN A 16 -5.95 0.16 10.37
C GLN A 16 -5.06 -0.51 11.42
N GLU A 17 -5.58 -0.72 12.63
CA GLU A 17 -4.90 -1.43 13.71
C GLU A 17 -4.64 -2.90 13.32
N GLN A 18 -5.66 -3.60 12.83
CA GLN A 18 -5.50 -5.00 12.41
C GLN A 18 -4.52 -5.17 11.26
N LEU A 19 -4.48 -4.21 10.32
CA LEU A 19 -3.46 -4.21 9.28
C LEU A 19 -2.08 -4.01 9.91
N ALA A 20 -1.92 -2.98 10.74
CA ALA A 20 -0.67 -2.65 11.44
C ALA A 20 -0.09 -3.86 12.19
N ASP A 21 -0.92 -4.58 12.95
CA ASP A 21 -0.54 -5.81 13.65
C ASP A 21 -0.02 -6.88 12.67
N LYS A 22 -0.76 -7.14 11.58
CA LYS A 22 -0.39 -8.15 10.58
C LYS A 22 0.91 -7.80 9.86
N ILE A 23 1.13 -6.52 9.55
CA ILE A 23 2.36 -6.05 8.89
C ILE A 23 3.46 -5.61 9.86
N GLY A 24 3.23 -5.72 11.17
CA GLY A 24 4.23 -5.51 12.22
C GLY A 24 4.76 -4.08 12.27
N VAL A 25 3.88 -3.09 12.14
CA VAL A 25 4.17 -1.66 12.26
C VAL A 25 3.15 -0.99 13.18
N SER A 26 3.33 0.29 13.50
CA SER A 26 2.32 1.04 14.26
C SER A 26 1.10 1.37 13.39
N ARG A 27 -0.07 1.56 14.02
CA ARG A 27 -1.26 2.12 13.32
C ARG A 27 -0.97 3.46 12.65
N GLN A 28 -0.13 4.32 13.26
CA GLN A 28 0.27 5.59 12.67
C GLN A 28 1.03 5.40 11.35
N THR A 29 1.84 4.35 11.24
CA THR A 29 2.50 3.99 9.99
C THR A 29 1.47 3.65 8.91
N VAL A 30 0.44 2.86 9.23
CA VAL A 30 -0.64 2.55 8.28
C VAL A 30 -1.39 3.82 7.85
N ILE A 31 -1.70 4.73 8.78
CA ILE A 31 -2.34 6.02 8.46
C ILE A 31 -1.45 6.86 7.53
N ALA A 32 -0.15 6.92 7.79
CA ALA A 32 0.79 7.68 6.98
C ALA A 32 0.93 7.08 5.56
N ILE A 33 0.91 5.75 5.43
CA ILE A 33 0.86 5.10 4.11
C ILE A 33 -0.46 5.44 3.42
N GLU A 34 -1.61 5.23 4.07
CA GLU A 34 -2.95 5.49 3.48
C GLU A 34 -3.18 6.94 3.06
N SER A 35 -2.42 7.88 3.61
CA SER A 35 -2.50 9.32 3.30
C SER A 35 -1.37 9.79 2.37
N ASP A 36 -0.59 8.86 1.81
CA ASP A 36 0.55 9.12 0.92
C ASP A 36 1.64 10.00 1.54
N LYS A 37 1.65 10.12 2.87
CA LYS A 37 2.66 10.86 3.65
C LYS A 37 3.91 10.03 3.94
N TYR A 38 3.84 8.71 3.71
CA TYR A 38 4.95 7.79 3.93
C TYR A 38 4.98 6.72 2.84
N LEU A 39 6.10 6.66 2.13
CA LEU A 39 6.40 5.57 1.21
C LEU A 39 6.95 4.38 2.02
N PRO A 40 6.30 3.20 2.00
CA PRO A 40 6.82 2.03 2.67
C PRO A 40 8.15 1.59 2.07
N SER A 41 9.04 1.05 2.91
CA SER A 41 10.23 0.36 2.41
C SER A 41 9.85 -0.84 1.53
N LEU A 42 10.76 -1.26 0.63
CA LEU A 42 10.51 -2.42 -0.25
C LEU A 42 10.12 -3.68 0.55
N LYS A 43 10.78 -3.92 1.69
CA LYS A 43 10.44 -5.04 2.59
C LYS A 43 9.00 -4.95 3.11
N LEU A 44 8.54 -3.76 3.47
CA LEU A 44 7.17 -3.54 3.94
C LEU A 44 6.16 -3.68 2.81
N ALA A 45 6.47 -3.17 1.61
CA ALA A 45 5.67 -3.35 0.41
C ALA A 45 5.47 -4.84 0.07
N PHE A 46 6.53 -5.65 0.10
CA PHE A 46 6.43 -7.10 -0.07
C PHE A 46 5.55 -7.77 0.99
N LYS A 47 5.64 -7.34 2.25
CA LYS A 47 4.82 -7.90 3.33
C LYS A 47 3.34 -7.59 3.14
N ILE A 48 3.02 -6.37 2.70
CA ILE A 48 1.65 -5.93 2.40
C ILE A 48 1.11 -6.71 1.19
N ALA A 49 1.87 -6.78 0.09
CA ALA A 49 1.47 -7.52 -1.11
C ALA A 49 1.21 -9.02 -0.81
N LYS A 50 2.09 -9.65 -0.03
CA LYS A 50 1.92 -11.03 0.42
C LYS A 50 0.68 -11.23 1.30
N LEU A 51 0.39 -10.27 2.18
CA LEU A 51 -0.79 -10.33 3.05
C LEU A 51 -2.09 -10.31 2.23
N PHE A 52 -2.16 -9.44 1.22
CA PHE A 52 -3.34 -9.30 0.35
C PHE A 52 -3.36 -10.26 -0.84
N LYS A 53 -2.29 -11.05 -1.04
CA LYS A 53 -2.14 -12.00 -2.15
C LYS A 53 -2.25 -11.35 -3.54
N VAL A 54 -1.69 -10.15 -3.66
CA VAL A 54 -1.61 -9.38 -4.91
C VAL A 54 -0.15 -9.01 -5.18
N LYS A 55 0.14 -8.43 -6.35
CA LYS A 55 1.47 -7.91 -6.65
C LYS A 55 1.68 -6.53 -6.00
N ILE A 56 2.93 -6.07 -5.93
CA ILE A 56 3.23 -4.75 -5.34
C ILE A 56 2.59 -3.64 -6.19
N GLU A 57 2.69 -3.76 -7.51
CA GLU A 57 2.14 -2.83 -8.50
C GLU A 57 0.60 -2.70 -8.45
N ASP A 58 -0.09 -3.72 -7.92
CA ASP A 58 -1.55 -3.67 -7.68
C ASP A 58 -1.92 -2.75 -6.52
N ILE A 59 -0.95 -2.43 -5.65
CA ILE A 59 -1.13 -1.60 -4.45
C ILE A 59 -0.48 -0.24 -4.62
N PHE A 60 0.74 -0.19 -5.14
CA PHE A 60 1.54 1.02 -5.30
C PHE A 60 1.91 1.17 -6.77
N THR A 61 1.40 2.19 -7.43
CA THR A 61 1.69 2.47 -8.85
C THR A 61 2.30 3.85 -8.98
N ASP A 62 3.39 4.00 -9.72
CA ASP A 62 3.86 5.33 -10.08
C ASP A 62 2.93 5.92 -11.15
N THR A 63 2.44 7.12 -10.90
CA THR A 63 1.57 7.84 -11.84
C THR A 63 2.38 8.63 -12.85
N ALA A 64 3.71 8.75 -12.66
CA ALA A 64 4.59 9.49 -13.55
C ALA A 64 4.91 8.76 -14.88
N GLU A 65 4.71 7.44 -14.99
CA GLU A 65 5.10 6.68 -16.19
C GLU A 65 4.03 6.65 -17.31
N ARG A 66 2.98 7.48 -17.24
CA ARG A 66 1.90 7.49 -18.26
C ARG A 66 1.92 8.67 -19.23
N GLU A 67 2.88 9.58 -19.14
CA GLU A 67 2.95 10.76 -20.03
C GLU A 67 3.98 10.65 -21.17
N ASP A 68 4.85 9.64 -21.18
CA ASP A 68 6.04 9.66 -22.05
C ASP A 68 6.03 8.70 -23.27
N TYR A 69 4.91 8.05 -23.59
CA TYR A 69 4.82 7.10 -24.73
C TYR A 69 3.72 7.39 -25.76
N GLU A 70 3.12 8.60 -25.76
CA GLU A 70 2.12 9.01 -26.76
C GLU A 70 2.66 10.00 -27.82
N ASN A 71 3.96 10.01 -28.12
CA ASN A 71 4.50 10.74 -29.28
C ASN A 71 5.47 9.89 -30.12
#